data_AF-A0A251UEJ6-F1
#
_entry.id   AF-A0A251UEJ6-F1
#
_cell.length_a   1.000
_cell.length_b   1.000
_cell.length_c   1.000
_cell.angle_alpha   90.00
_cell.angle_beta   90.00
_cell.angle_gamma   90.00
#
_symmetry.space_group_name_H-M   'P 1'
#
loop_
_entity.id
_entity.type
_entity.pdbx_description
1 polymer ?
#
loop_
_entity_poly.entity_id
_entity_poly.type
_entity_poly.pdbx_seq_one_letter_code
_entity_poly.pdbx_strand_id
1 'polypeptide(L)'
;MDCCFSLCCHCVIHHKSHRILQIRRYMYNDVLRMKEAIKIFDCSQIQRRQITIPIRGSRCKCLVCGQSIKSSFAYCSMVCKVCVQ
;
A
#
# COMPACT_ATOMS: atom_id res chain seq x y z
N MET A 1 2.45 -16.02 12.46
CA MET A 1 1.58 -14.88 12.82
C MET A 1 2.34 -13.63 12.46
N ASP A 2 1.70 -12.66 11.80
CA ASP A 2 2.30 -11.35 11.53
C ASP A 2 1.73 -10.32 12.53
N CYS A 3 2.58 -9.42 13.03
CA CYS A 3 2.17 -8.38 13.98
C CYS A 3 1.70 -7.12 13.25
N CYS A 4 0.59 -6.55 13.70
CA CYS A 4 0.02 -5.31 13.14
C CYS A 4 0.43 -4.04 13.91
N PHE A 5 1.46 -4.12 14.75
CA PHE A 5 1.93 -3.00 15.59
C PHE A 5 3.26 -2.44 15.08
N SER A 6 3.50 -1.15 15.32
CA SER A 6 4.81 -0.53 15.09
C SER A 6 5.84 -1.14 16.04
N LEU A 7 6.87 -1.78 15.49
CA LEU A 7 7.96 -2.38 16.27
C LEU A 7 9.14 -1.41 16.41
N CYS A 8 9.65 -1.22 17.62
CA CYS A 8 10.92 -0.52 17.85
C CYS A 8 12.12 -1.45 17.58
N CYS A 9 13.33 -0.89 17.51
CA CYS A 9 14.56 -1.67 17.25
C CYS A 9 14.79 -2.80 18.27
N HIS A 10 14.37 -2.63 19.53
CA HIS A 10 14.49 -3.65 20.57
C HIS A 10 13.50 -4.81 20.35
N CYS A 11 12.29 -4.52 19.89
CA CYS A 11 11.26 -5.54 19.64
C CYS A 11 11.55 -6.36 18.37
N VAL A 12 12.19 -5.76 17.35
CA VAL A 12 12.49 -6.44 16.06
C VAL A 12 13.24 -7.76 16.25
N ILE A 13 14.13 -7.85 17.26
CA ILE A 13 14.94 -9.05 17.53
C ILE A 13 14.07 -10.24 17.97
N HIS A 14 12.96 -9.97 18.66
CA HIS A 14 12.01 -10.98 19.14
C HIS A 14 10.97 -11.36 18.08
N HIS A 15 10.87 -10.57 17.01
CA HIS A 15 9.92 -10.77 15.91
C HIS A 15 10.61 -11.23 14.61
N LYS A 16 11.76 -11.92 14.70
CA LYS A 16 12.52 -12.41 13.54
C LYS A 16 11.74 -13.39 12.65
N SER A 17 10.77 -14.10 13.20
CA SER A 17 9.90 -15.02 12.47
C SER A 17 8.73 -14.31 11.76
N HIS A 18 8.50 -13.02 12.05
CA HIS A 18 7.40 -12.26 11.46
C HIS A 18 7.88 -11.55 10.19
N ARG A 19 6.96 -11.38 9.23
CA ARG A 19 7.25 -10.65 8.00
C ARG A 19 7.13 -9.15 8.30
N ILE A 20 8.25 -8.43 8.23
CA ILE A 20 8.32 -7.01 8.60
C ILE A 20 8.16 -6.13 7.35
N LEU A 21 7.22 -5.17 7.41
CA LEU A 21 7.09 -4.11 6.41
C LEU A 21 7.67 -2.80 6.93
N GLN A 22 8.61 -2.25 6.16
CA GLN A 22 9.17 -0.94 6.48
C GLN A 22 8.29 0.18 5.90
N ILE A 23 7.45 0.77 6.75
CA ILE A 23 6.71 2.00 6.43
C ILE A 23 7.64 3.21 6.59
N ARG A 24 7.65 4.10 5.61
CA ARG A 24 8.32 5.41 5.70
C ARG A 24 7.27 6.51 5.75
N ARG A 25 7.47 7.53 6.58
CA ARG A 25 6.53 8.66 6.71
C ARG A 25 7.11 9.90 6.05
N TYR A 26 6.45 10.41 5.00
CA TYR A 26 6.84 11.63 4.28
C TYR A 26 5.70 12.63 4.32
N MET A 27 5.93 13.82 4.89
CA MET A 27 4.97 14.94 4.87
C MET A 27 3.53 14.46 5.09
N TYR A 28 3.29 13.72 6.18
CA TYR A 28 1.97 13.17 6.57
C TYR A 28 1.48 11.89 5.86
N ASN A 29 2.23 11.33 4.90
CA ASN A 29 1.85 10.10 4.21
C ASN A 29 2.74 8.94 4.62
N ASP A 30 2.12 7.81 4.99
CA ASP A 30 2.80 6.53 5.14
C ASP A 30 2.98 5.89 3.76
N VAL A 31 4.22 5.63 3.38
CA VAL A 31 4.59 5.04 2.10
C VAL A 31 5.33 3.73 2.31
N LEU A 32 5.00 2.76 1.48
CA LEU A 32 5.64 1.45 1.43
C LEU A 32 6.33 1.28 0.08
N ARG A 33 7.53 0.71 0.11
CA ARG A 33 8.21 0.32 -1.13
C ARG A 33 7.52 -0.90 -1.72
N MET A 34 7.10 -0.77 -2.98
CA MET A 34 6.41 -1.84 -3.71
C MET A 34 7.18 -3.17 -3.66
N LYS A 35 8.52 -3.13 -3.79
CA LYS A 35 9.39 -4.33 -3.75
C LYS A 35 9.25 -5.14 -2.46
N GLU A 36 8.99 -4.49 -1.33
CA GLU A 36 8.78 -5.17 -0.05
C GLU A 36 7.31 -5.58 0.12
N ALA A 37 6.37 -4.71 -0.27
CA ALA A 37 4.94 -4.96 -0.17
C ALA A 37 4.51 -6.22 -0.96
N ILE A 38 4.99 -6.40 -2.19
CA ILE A 38 4.64 -7.56 -3.04
C ILE A 38 5.06 -8.91 -2.46
N LYS A 39 6.02 -8.96 -1.55
CA LYS A 39 6.48 -10.21 -0.92
C LYS A 39 5.46 -10.76 0.08
N ILE A 40 4.54 -9.91 0.53
CA ILE A 40 3.68 -10.16 1.68
C ILE A 40 2.22 -9.91 1.38
N PHE A 41 1.92 -9.01 0.43
CA PHE A 41 0.58 -8.67 -0.01
C PHE A 41 0.47 -8.76 -1.53
N ASP A 42 -0.66 -9.24 -2.01
CA ASP A 42 -1.00 -9.11 -3.42
C ASP A 42 -1.26 -7.63 -3.74
N CYS A 43 -0.28 -6.99 -4.39
CA CYS A 43 -0.40 -5.59 -4.80
C CYS A 43 -0.99 -5.43 -6.22
N SER A 44 -1.54 -6.50 -6.81
CA SER A 44 -2.28 -6.40 -8.07
C SER A 44 -3.47 -5.44 -7.93
N GLN A 45 -3.85 -4.78 -9.02
CA GLN A 45 -5.01 -3.87 -9.06
C GLN A 45 -4.91 -2.61 -8.17
N ILE A 46 -3.77 -2.35 -7.52
CA ILE A 46 -3.50 -1.11 -6.77
C ILE A 46 -2.78 -0.11 -7.66
N GLN A 47 -3.34 1.10 -7.79
CA GLN A 47 -2.68 2.17 -8.52
C GLN A 47 -1.42 2.62 -7.80
N ARG A 48 -0.26 2.46 -8.45
CA ARG A 48 0.99 3.07 -8.01
C ARG A 48 0.88 4.58 -8.15
N ARG A 49 1.07 5.31 -7.05
CA ARG A 49 1.08 6.79 -7.02
C ARG A 49 2.32 7.30 -7.79
N GLN A 50 2.26 7.33 -9.11
CA GLN A 50 3.20 8.09 -9.93
C GLN A 50 2.83 9.57 -9.84
N ILE A 51 3.81 10.40 -9.47
CA ILE A 51 3.70 11.87 -9.43
C ILE A 51 3.58 12.47 -10.85
N THR A 52 3.57 11.64 -11.89
CA THR A 52 3.62 12.09 -13.28
C THR A 52 2.22 12.27 -13.87
N ILE A 53 1.86 13.55 -14.03
CA ILE A 53 1.01 14.22 -15.04
C ILE A 53 -0.27 13.46 -15.47
N PRO A 54 -1.47 14.08 -15.35
CA PRO A 54 -2.73 13.44 -15.72
C PRO A 54 -2.77 13.16 -17.23
N ILE A 55 -2.53 11.91 -17.62
CA ILE A 55 -2.81 11.43 -18.97
C ILE A 55 -4.33 11.34 -19.10
N ARG A 56 -4.89 12.07 -20.08
CA ARG A 56 -6.31 12.05 -20.44
C ARG A 56 -6.68 10.63 -20.91
N GLY A 57 -7.25 9.84 -20.01
CA GLY A 57 -7.78 8.51 -20.28
C GLY A 57 -8.97 8.24 -19.37
N SER A 58 -9.77 7.25 -19.73
CA SER A 58 -10.95 6.84 -18.94
C SER A 58 -10.54 6.61 -17.48
N ARG A 59 -11.16 7.36 -16.56
CA ARG A 59 -10.90 7.27 -15.12
C ARG A 59 -11.95 6.36 -14.50
N CYS A 60 -11.50 5.27 -13.89
CA CYS A 60 -12.35 4.45 -13.03
C CYS A 60 -12.41 5.07 -11.63
N LYS A 61 -13.31 4.59 -10.79
CA LYS A 61 -13.39 4.98 -9.38
C LYS A 61 -12.85 3.84 -8.52
N CYS A 62 -12.11 4.19 -7.48
CA CYS A 62 -11.70 3.25 -6.43
C CYS A 62 -12.95 2.62 -5.81
N LEU A 63 -12.96 1.29 -5.67
CA LEU A 63 -14.11 0.54 -5.16
C LEU A 63 -14.45 0.85 -3.70
N VAL A 64 -13.52 1.44 -2.93
CA VAL A 64 -13.72 1.73 -1.49
C VAL A 64 -13.95 3.21 -1.22
N CYS A 65 -13.06 4.09 -1.69
CA CYS A 65 -13.15 5.52 -1.38
C CYS A 65 -13.72 6.37 -2.52
N GLY A 66 -14.02 5.78 -3.68
CA GLY A 66 -14.56 6.48 -4.85
C GLY A 66 -13.57 7.41 -5.58
N GLN A 67 -12.33 7.53 -5.11
CA GLN A 67 -11.31 8.39 -5.72
C GLN A 67 -11.01 7.96 -7.15
N SER A 68 -10.82 8.92 -8.06
CA SER A 68 -10.49 8.63 -9.46
C SER A 68 -9.15 7.90 -9.59
N ILE A 69 -9.16 6.78 -10.32
CA ILE A 69 -8.00 5.94 -10.60
C ILE A 69 -7.88 5.66 -12.11
N LYS A 70 -6.68 5.24 -12.55
CA LYS A 70 -6.46 4.78 -13.93
C LYS A 70 -7.31 3.53 -14.19
N SER A 71 -7.86 3.38 -15.41
CA SER A 71 -8.83 2.33 -15.76
C SER A 71 -8.35 0.89 -15.58
N SER A 72 -7.04 0.65 -15.49
CA SER A 72 -6.45 -0.68 -15.27
C SER A 72 -6.32 -1.09 -13.80
N PHE A 73 -6.88 -0.31 -12.87
CA PHE A 73 -6.79 -0.55 -11.43
C PHE A 73 -8.16 -0.50 -10.77
N ALA A 74 -8.31 -1.21 -9.65
CA ALA A 74 -9.54 -1.25 -8.85
C ALA A 74 -9.42 -0.43 -7.54
N TYR A 75 -8.20 -0.26 -7.03
CA TYR A 75 -7.93 0.40 -5.74
C TYR A 75 -6.93 1.54 -5.90
N CYS A 76 -7.14 2.66 -5.20
CA CYS A 76 -6.21 3.80 -5.23
C CYS A 76 -5.00 3.63 -4.31
N SER A 77 -5.09 2.76 -3.31
CA SER A 77 -4.05 2.50 -2.31
C SER A 77 -4.17 1.10 -1.73
N MET A 78 -3.12 0.64 -1.06
CA MET A 78 -3.14 -0.62 -0.30
C MET A 78 -4.20 -0.62 0.80
N VAL A 79 -4.40 0.51 1.49
CA VAL A 79 -5.42 0.62 2.52
C VAL A 79 -6.81 0.34 1.93
N CYS A 80 -7.11 0.91 0.76
CA CYS A 80 -8.38 0.65 0.08
C CYS A 80 -8.54 -0.81 -0.38
N LYS A 81 -7.45 -1.54 -0.68
CA LYS A 81 -7.56 -2.97 -1.02
C LYS A 81 -7.77 -3.82 0.24
N VAL A 82 -7.01 -3.55 1.29
CA VAL A 82 -7.03 -4.32 2.54
C VAL A 82 -8.30 -4.07 3.35
N CYS A 83 -8.91 -2.89 3.28
CA CYS A 83 -10.15 -2.59 4.01
C CYS A 83 -11.37 -3.43 3.54
N VAL A 84 -11.24 -4.17 2.43
CA VAL A 84 -12.28 -5.08 1.90
C VAL A 84 -12.08 -6.53 2.36
N GLN A 85 -10.90 -6.89 2.91
CA GLN A 85 -10.59 -8.22 3.47
C GLN A 85 -10.67 -8.21 4.99
#